data_AF-A0A0D2TV41-F1
#
_entry.id   AF-A0A0D2TV41-F1
#
_cell.length_a   1.000
_cell.length_b   1.000
_cell.length_c   1.000
_cell.angle_alpha   90.00
_cell.angle_beta   90.00
_cell.angle_gamma   90.00
#
_symmetry.space_group_name_H-M   'P 1'
#
loop_
_entity.id
_entity.type
_entity.pdbx_description
1 polymer ?
#
loop_
_entity_poly.entity_id
_entity_poly.type
_entity_poly.pdbx_seq_one_letter_code
_entity_poly.pdbx_strand_id
1 'polypeptide(L)'
;MQPVKLPYCTSSSLERLSPLFPPSDLMWRLLKYKNISFTVWDVGGQDKIRPLWRHYFQNTQGLIFVVDSNDRDRVVEARDELHRMLNEDELRDAVLLVFANKQDLPNAMNAAEITDKLGLHSLRQRHWYIQSTCATSGEGLYEGLDWLSNNIANKA
;
A
#
# COMPACT_ATOMS: atom_id res chain seq x y z
N MET A 1 19.44 -15.64 7.33
CA MET A 1 18.95 -14.66 6.33
C MET A 1 17.44 -14.71 6.34
N GLN A 2 16.77 -13.61 6.70
CA GLN A 2 15.31 -13.48 6.63
C GLN A 2 14.97 -12.23 5.81
N PRO A 3 14.02 -12.30 4.87
CA PRO A 3 13.66 -11.15 4.04
C PRO A 3 12.83 -10.14 4.84
N VAL A 4 13.18 -8.86 4.68
CA VAL A 4 12.44 -7.72 5.23
C VAL A 4 11.10 -7.58 4.50
N LYS A 5 10.00 -7.36 5.22
CA LYS A 5 8.66 -7.14 4.66
C LYS A 5 7.91 -6.02 5.38
N LEU A 6 7.66 -4.91 4.68
CA LEU A 6 6.89 -3.72 5.10
C LEU A 6 6.06 -3.20 3.90
N PRO A 7 4.79 -2.71 4.01
CA PRO A 7 4.49 -1.28 4.32
C PRO A 7 3.08 -0.92 4.88
N TYR A 8 2.94 0.11 5.72
CA TYR A 8 2.00 0.07 6.88
C TYR A 8 1.14 1.42 7.06
N CYS A 9 -0.02 1.52 7.79
CA CYS A 9 -0.73 2.73 8.40
C CYS A 9 -1.65 2.43 9.68
N THR A 10 -1.82 3.28 10.73
CA THR A 10 -2.29 3.02 12.15
C THR A 10 -3.77 2.66 12.49
N SER A 11 -4.08 1.90 13.57
CA SER A 11 -5.00 2.28 14.72
C SER A 11 -5.38 1.13 15.71
N SER A 12 -5.84 1.47 16.93
CA SER A 12 -6.11 0.62 18.11
C SER A 12 -7.41 -0.22 18.11
N SER A 13 -8.11 -0.33 16.97
CA SER A 13 -9.34 -1.14 16.86
C SER A 13 -9.10 -2.65 16.71
N LEU A 14 -7.85 -3.04 16.50
CA LEU A 14 -7.44 -4.35 15.96
C LEU A 14 -7.60 -5.55 16.88
N GLU A 15 -7.36 -5.39 18.18
CA GLU A 15 -7.45 -6.50 19.15
C GLU A 15 -8.85 -7.15 19.17
N ARG A 16 -9.89 -6.38 18.86
CA ARG A 16 -11.29 -6.84 18.78
C ARG A 16 -11.63 -7.69 17.56
N LEU A 17 -10.84 -7.61 16.48
CA LEU A 17 -11.11 -8.33 15.23
C LEU A 17 -10.32 -9.65 15.13
N SER A 18 -9.28 -9.82 15.94
CA SER A 18 -8.49 -11.05 16.10
C SER A 18 -9.30 -12.35 16.20
N PRO A 19 -10.46 -12.42 16.91
CA PRO A 19 -11.22 -13.67 17.06
C PRO A 19 -12.03 -14.06 15.81
N LEU A 20 -12.19 -13.16 14.84
CA LEU A 20 -13.06 -13.37 13.67
C LEU A 20 -12.35 -14.08 12.50
N PHE A 21 -11.02 -14.15 12.52
CA PHE A 21 -10.21 -14.73 11.44
C PHE A 21 -9.08 -15.60 12.00
N PRO A 22 -8.74 -16.73 11.34
CA PRO A 22 -7.56 -17.52 11.69
C PRO A 22 -6.27 -16.66 11.67
N PRO A 23 -5.26 -16.96 12.51
CA PRO A 23 -3.98 -16.24 12.51
C PRO A 23 -3.21 -16.27 11.17
N SER A 24 -3.57 -17.17 10.26
CA SER A 24 -3.07 -17.26 8.88
C SER A 24 -3.69 -16.23 7.92
N ASP A 25 -4.86 -15.68 8.24
CA ASP A 25 -5.74 -15.03 7.28
C ASP A 25 -5.72 -13.49 7.42
N LEU A 26 -5.12 -12.96 8.49
CA LEU A 26 -4.95 -11.52 8.72
C LEU A 26 -3.68 -11.22 9.54
N MET A 27 -2.51 -11.16 8.89
CA MET A 27 -1.28 -10.71 9.57
C MET A 27 -1.12 -9.19 9.47
N TRP A 28 -1.55 -8.49 10.51
CA TRP A 28 -1.15 -7.10 10.79
C TRP A 28 -0.03 -7.06 11.83
N ARG A 29 0.71 -5.94 11.85
CA ARG A 29 1.76 -5.60 12.83
C ARG A 29 1.82 -4.07 12.94
N LEU A 30 2.73 -3.51 13.75
CA LEU A 30 2.99 -2.06 13.83
C LEU A 30 4.48 -1.76 13.56
N LEU A 31 4.76 -0.72 12.76
CA LEU A 31 6.09 -0.11 12.63
C LEU A 31 6.07 1.33 13.11
N LYS A 32 7.25 1.80 13.51
CA LYS A 32 7.54 3.23 13.73
C LYS A 32 8.73 3.60 12.85
N TYR A 33 8.57 4.63 12.03
CA TYR A 33 9.67 5.23 11.28
C TYR A 33 9.56 6.75 11.43
N LYS A 34 10.62 7.36 11.98
CA LYS A 34 10.60 8.74 12.50
C LYS A 34 9.41 8.90 13.47
N ASN A 35 8.65 10.00 13.36
CA ASN A 35 7.47 10.25 14.20
C ASN A 35 6.18 9.60 13.68
N ILE A 36 6.23 8.85 12.58
CA ILE A 36 5.05 8.26 11.96
C ILE A 36 4.94 6.79 12.37
N SER A 37 3.74 6.40 12.77
CA SER A 37 3.39 5.01 13.04
C SER A 37 2.63 4.43 11.86
N PHE A 38 2.83 3.16 11.61
CA PHE A 38 2.32 2.48 10.44
C PHE A 38 1.76 1.08 10.89
N THR A 39 0.60 0.57 10.39
CA THR A 39 0.09 -0.86 10.43
C THR A 39 -0.12 -1.53 9.03
N VAL A 40 0.52 -2.68 8.75
CA VAL A 40 0.39 -3.44 7.47
C VAL A 40 -0.89 -4.25 7.42
N TRP A 41 -1.36 -4.49 6.20
CA TRP A 41 -2.25 -5.59 5.87
C TRP A 41 -1.55 -6.53 4.88
N ASP A 42 -1.14 -7.73 5.32
CA ASP A 42 -0.74 -8.81 4.39
C ASP A 42 -2.02 -9.49 3.88
N VAL A 43 -2.83 -8.71 3.15
CA VAL A 43 -4.06 -9.17 2.50
C VAL A 43 -3.69 -9.74 1.14
N GLY A 44 -3.11 -10.95 1.17
CA GLY A 44 -3.08 -11.80 -0.01
C GLY A 44 -4.50 -11.88 -0.59
N GLY A 45 -4.63 -11.61 -1.90
CA GLY A 45 -5.86 -11.12 -2.53
C GLY A 45 -7.09 -12.05 -2.59
N GLN A 46 -7.28 -12.95 -1.64
CA GLN A 46 -8.52 -13.71 -1.47
C GLN A 46 -9.72 -12.75 -1.32
N ASP A 47 -10.73 -12.91 -2.17
CA ASP A 47 -11.90 -12.00 -2.20
C ASP A 47 -12.65 -11.94 -0.85
N LYS A 48 -12.53 -12.99 -0.03
CA LYS A 48 -13.20 -13.15 1.27
C LYS A 48 -12.85 -12.08 2.31
N ILE A 49 -11.65 -11.49 2.27
CA ILE A 49 -11.18 -10.53 3.29
C ILE A 49 -11.23 -9.07 2.83
N ARG A 50 -11.50 -8.80 1.55
CA ARG A 50 -11.65 -7.43 1.00
C ARG A 50 -12.75 -6.59 1.70
N PRO A 51 -13.91 -7.14 2.14
CA PRO A 51 -14.92 -6.34 2.86
C PRO A 51 -14.42 -5.70 4.17
N LEU A 52 -13.39 -6.26 4.79
CA LEU A 52 -12.86 -5.78 6.07
C LEU A 52 -12.05 -4.50 5.95
N TRP A 53 -11.55 -4.17 4.75
CA TRP A 53 -10.63 -3.04 4.54
C TRP A 53 -11.26 -1.71 5.00
N ARG A 54 -12.58 -1.57 4.84
CA ARG A 54 -13.37 -0.41 5.29
C ARG A 54 -13.21 -0.08 6.77
N HIS A 55 -12.99 -1.07 7.64
CA HIS A 55 -12.79 -0.84 9.07
C HIS A 55 -11.47 -0.12 9.41
N TYR A 56 -10.56 0.02 8.44
CA TYR A 56 -9.23 0.63 8.62
C TYR A 56 -9.04 1.93 7.84
N PHE A 57 -10.00 2.31 6.98
CA PHE A 57 -9.91 3.55 6.22
C PHE A 57 -10.08 4.80 7.09
N GLN A 58 -10.87 4.70 8.17
CA GLN A 58 -11.07 5.79 9.13
C GLN A 58 -9.74 6.28 9.73
N ASN A 59 -9.50 7.60 9.63
CA ASN A 59 -8.29 8.28 10.08
C ASN A 59 -6.98 7.85 9.35
N THR A 60 -7.06 7.19 8.19
CA THR A 60 -5.87 6.90 7.38
C THR A 60 -5.38 8.16 6.66
N GLN A 61 -4.20 8.66 7.05
CA GLN A 61 -3.58 9.84 6.44
C GLN A 61 -2.83 9.52 5.13
N GLY A 62 -2.40 8.27 4.95
CA GLY A 62 -1.72 7.83 3.75
C GLY A 62 -1.83 6.33 3.51
N LEU A 63 -1.95 5.96 2.23
CA LEU A 63 -2.10 4.61 1.73
C LEU A 63 -0.82 4.21 0.99
N ILE A 64 -0.26 3.04 1.30
CA ILE A 64 0.82 2.44 0.52
C ILE A 64 0.26 1.24 -0.24
N PHE A 65 0.34 1.29 -1.57
CA PHE A 65 -0.15 0.25 -2.46
C PHE A 65 1.03 -0.42 -3.18
N VAL A 66 1.22 -1.73 -3.00
CA VAL A 66 2.37 -2.46 -3.55
C VAL A 66 1.93 -3.28 -4.75
N VAL A 67 2.58 -3.05 -5.89
CA VAL A 67 2.38 -3.82 -7.13
C VAL A 67 3.56 -4.76 -7.35
N ASP A 68 3.25 -6.00 -7.69
CA ASP A 68 4.23 -6.95 -8.22
C ASP A 68 4.52 -6.59 -9.68
N SER A 69 5.66 -5.94 -9.92
CA SER A 69 5.99 -5.41 -11.25
C SER A 69 6.21 -6.51 -12.28
N ASN A 70 6.50 -7.74 -11.87
CA ASN A 70 6.70 -8.87 -12.77
C ASN A 70 5.37 -9.59 -13.09
N ASP A 71 4.29 -9.31 -12.36
CA ASP A 71 2.96 -9.89 -12.59
C ASP A 71 2.15 -9.00 -13.54
N ARG A 72 2.36 -9.23 -14.84
CA ARG A 72 1.76 -8.44 -15.92
C ARG A 72 0.27 -8.71 -16.14
N ASP A 73 -0.25 -9.82 -15.60
CA ASP A 73 -1.65 -10.25 -15.77
C ASP A 73 -2.53 -9.68 -14.65
N ARG A 74 -2.13 -9.80 -13.38
CA ARG A 74 -2.92 -9.32 -12.23
C ARG A 74 -2.86 -7.82 -11.98
N VAL A 75 -2.06 -7.06 -12.75
CA VAL A 75 -2.01 -5.60 -12.65
C VAL A 75 -3.36 -4.92 -12.98
N VAL A 76 -4.22 -5.56 -13.78
CA VAL A 76 -5.57 -5.07 -14.07
C VAL A 76 -6.49 -5.25 -12.86
N GLU A 77 -6.40 -6.39 -12.17
CA GLU A 77 -7.09 -6.61 -10.89
C GLU A 77 -6.60 -5.61 -9.83
N ALA A 78 -5.28 -5.39 -9.76
CA ALA A 78 -4.68 -4.42 -8.85
C ALA A 78 -5.15 -2.98 -9.12
N ARG A 79 -5.34 -2.59 -10.38
CA ARG A 79 -5.99 -1.32 -10.75
C ARG A 79 -7.42 -1.26 -10.17
N ASP A 80 -8.23 -2.27 -10.44
CA ASP A 80 -9.66 -2.24 -10.09
C ASP A 80 -9.87 -2.25 -8.57
N GLU A 81 -9.01 -2.94 -7.81
CA GLU A 81 -8.99 -2.86 -6.35
C GLU A 81 -8.48 -1.50 -5.84
N LEU A 82 -7.41 -0.95 -6.42
CA LEU A 82 -6.92 0.39 -6.05
C LEU A 82 -8.00 1.45 -6.26
N HIS A 83 -8.63 1.51 -7.44
CA HIS A 83 -9.68 2.48 -7.72
C HIS A 83 -10.90 2.29 -6.82
N ARG A 84 -11.24 1.04 -6.45
CA ARG A 84 -12.30 0.78 -5.46
C ARG A 84 -11.95 1.37 -4.09
N MET A 85 -10.73 1.16 -3.60
CA MET A 85 -10.27 1.75 -2.33
C MET A 85 -10.29 3.28 -2.38
N LEU A 86 -9.76 3.89 -3.45
CA LEU A 86 -9.63 5.35 -3.56
C LEU A 86 -10.97 6.09 -3.72
N ASN A 87 -12.06 5.35 -4.00
CA ASN A 87 -13.44 5.85 -4.12
C ASN A 87 -14.22 5.80 -2.79
N GLU A 88 -13.63 5.27 -1.72
CA GLU A 88 -14.25 5.26 -0.39
C GLU A 88 -13.98 6.62 0.31
N ASP A 89 -15.02 7.25 0.86
CA ASP A 89 -14.95 8.63 1.37
C ASP A 89 -13.90 8.81 2.48
N GLU A 90 -13.73 7.80 3.33
CA GLU A 90 -12.75 7.80 4.41
C GLU A 90 -11.29 7.88 3.90
N LEU A 91 -11.03 7.40 2.68
CA LEU A 91 -9.72 7.52 2.05
C LEU A 91 -9.58 8.76 1.16
N ARG A 92 -10.63 9.58 0.95
CA ARG A 92 -10.61 10.71 0.00
C ARG A 92 -9.37 11.60 0.15
N ASP A 93 -9.04 11.95 1.39
CA ASP A 93 -7.97 12.90 1.72
C ASP A 93 -6.59 12.24 1.95
N ALA A 94 -6.48 10.91 1.86
CA ALA A 94 -5.25 10.16 2.07
C ALA A 94 -4.23 10.35 0.92
N VAL A 95 -2.95 10.50 1.27
CA VAL A 95 -1.83 10.53 0.30
C VAL A 95 -1.54 9.11 -0.20
N LEU A 96 -1.37 8.91 -1.51
CA LEU A 96 -1.10 7.59 -2.10
C LEU A 96 0.39 7.42 -2.45
N LEU A 97 1.05 6.41 -1.88
CA LEU A 97 2.33 5.91 -2.35
C LEU A 97 2.13 4.58 -3.07
N VAL A 98 2.56 4.48 -4.33
CA VAL A 98 2.61 3.21 -5.07
C VAL A 98 4.05 2.69 -5.07
N PHE A 99 4.25 1.45 -4.64
CA PHE A 99 5.52 0.75 -4.79
C PHE A 99 5.47 -0.20 -5.99
N ALA A 100 6.24 0.11 -7.02
CA ALA A 100 6.53 -0.77 -8.14
C ALA A 100 7.62 -1.76 -7.72
N ASN A 101 7.24 -2.83 -7.04
CA ASN A 101 8.15 -3.77 -6.38
C ASN A 101 8.60 -4.90 -7.32
N LYS A 102 9.71 -5.56 -6.99
CA LYS A 102 10.41 -6.60 -7.77
C LYS A 102 11.09 -6.12 -9.06
N GLN A 103 11.66 -4.92 -9.03
CA GLN A 103 12.43 -4.37 -10.16
C GLN A 103 13.75 -5.15 -10.45
N ASP A 104 14.14 -6.07 -9.58
CA ASP A 104 15.23 -7.03 -9.78
C ASP A 104 14.92 -8.13 -10.82
N LEU A 105 13.66 -8.29 -11.22
CA LEU A 105 13.24 -9.34 -12.17
C LEU A 105 13.27 -8.85 -13.63
N PRO A 106 13.74 -9.69 -14.59
CA PRO A 106 14.06 -9.26 -15.95
C PRO A 106 12.85 -8.83 -16.81
N ASN A 107 11.62 -9.08 -16.37
CA ASN A 107 10.39 -8.68 -17.07
C ASN A 107 9.56 -7.65 -16.27
N ALA A 108 10.12 -7.07 -15.20
CA ALA A 108 9.45 -6.09 -14.37
C ALA A 108 8.96 -4.88 -15.19
N MET A 109 7.68 -4.54 -15.03
CA MET A 109 7.10 -3.29 -15.50
C MET A 109 7.77 -2.13 -14.77
N ASN A 110 8.28 -1.15 -15.51
CA ASN A 110 8.85 0.05 -14.88
C ASN A 110 7.74 0.93 -14.28
N ALA A 111 8.14 1.95 -13.50
CA ALA A 111 7.19 2.85 -12.86
C ALA A 111 6.24 3.57 -13.85
N ALA A 112 6.69 3.90 -15.06
CA ALA A 112 5.82 4.53 -16.06
C ALA A 112 4.75 3.54 -16.56
N GLU A 113 5.14 2.30 -16.92
CA GLU A 113 4.19 1.27 -17.35
C GLU A 113 3.15 0.96 -16.26
N ILE A 114 3.54 0.93 -14.98
CA ILE A 114 2.61 0.72 -13.86
C ILE A 114 1.72 1.96 -13.66
N THR A 115 2.23 3.17 -13.84
CA THR A 115 1.45 4.42 -13.76
C THR A 115 0.31 4.43 -14.78
N ASP A 116 0.61 4.01 -16.02
CA ASP A 116 -0.37 3.87 -17.09
C ASP A 116 -1.38 2.76 -16.81
N LYS A 117 -0.92 1.55 -16.45
CA LYS A 117 -1.80 0.40 -16.20
C LYS A 117 -2.71 0.57 -14.99
N LEU A 118 -2.25 1.22 -13.93
CA LEU A 118 -3.09 1.62 -12.79
C LEU A 118 -3.93 2.88 -13.07
N GLY A 119 -3.69 3.58 -14.18
CA GLY A 119 -4.40 4.80 -14.56
C GLY A 119 -4.20 5.95 -13.58
N LEU A 120 -3.04 6.06 -12.92
CA LEU A 120 -2.80 7.07 -11.85
C LEU A 120 -2.94 8.50 -12.37
N HIS A 121 -2.71 8.74 -13.66
CA HIS A 121 -2.95 10.01 -14.34
C HIS A 121 -4.40 10.51 -14.27
N SER A 122 -5.37 9.65 -13.98
CA SER A 122 -6.76 10.04 -13.73
C SER A 122 -7.01 10.66 -12.35
N LEU A 123 -6.12 10.41 -11.37
CA LEU A 123 -6.27 10.79 -9.96
C LEU A 123 -5.94 12.28 -9.71
N ARG A 124 -6.57 13.19 -10.45
CA ARG A 124 -6.24 14.63 -10.48
C ARG A 124 -6.40 15.38 -9.14
N GLN A 125 -7.25 14.88 -8.25
CA GLN A 125 -7.57 15.50 -6.95
C GLN A 125 -6.82 14.87 -5.77
N ARG A 126 -5.87 13.97 -6.03
CA ARG A 126 -5.16 13.19 -5.00
C ARG A 126 -3.66 13.34 -5.17
N HIS A 127 -2.95 13.61 -4.08
CA HIS A 127 -1.50 13.56 -4.06
C HIS A 127 -1.06 12.10 -4.11
N TRP A 128 -0.35 11.73 -5.18
CA TRP A 128 0.21 10.40 -5.36
C TRP A 128 1.67 10.46 -5.84
N TYR A 129 2.41 9.41 -5.55
CA TYR A 129 3.75 9.17 -6.07
C TYR A 129 3.96 7.68 -6.31
N ILE A 130 4.83 7.34 -7.25
CA ILE A 130 5.23 5.98 -7.54
C ILE A 130 6.74 5.85 -7.38
N GLN A 131 7.17 4.80 -6.69
CA GLN A 131 8.56 4.52 -6.41
C GLN A 131 8.89 3.09 -6.87
N SER A 132 9.90 2.98 -7.74
CA SER A 132 10.51 1.69 -8.10
C SER A 132 11.20 1.09 -6.89
N THR A 133 10.95 -0.18 -6.58
CA THR A 133 11.51 -0.85 -5.40
C THR A 133 11.93 -2.30 -5.63
N CYS A 134 12.85 -2.74 -4.79
CA CYS A 134 13.20 -4.14 -4.64
C CYS A 134 13.16 -4.49 -3.15
N ALA A 135 12.08 -5.13 -2.69
CA ALA A 135 11.90 -5.46 -1.28
C ALA A 135 12.96 -6.44 -0.71
N THR A 136 13.70 -7.15 -1.56
CA THR A 136 14.76 -8.09 -1.14
C THR A 136 16.11 -7.40 -0.95
N SER A 137 16.47 -6.38 -1.75
CA SER A 137 17.65 -5.52 -1.53
C SER A 137 17.39 -4.36 -0.56
N GLY A 138 16.13 -3.89 -0.51
CA GLY A 138 15.71 -2.72 0.24
C GLY A 138 15.71 -1.41 -0.57
N GLU A 139 16.15 -1.44 -1.84
CA GLU A 139 16.22 -0.24 -2.69
C GLU A 139 14.84 0.41 -2.92
N GLY A 140 14.83 1.74 -2.89
CA GLY A 140 13.65 2.59 -3.12
C GLY A 140 12.65 2.61 -1.95
N LEU A 141 12.78 1.73 -0.95
CA LEU A 141 11.83 1.68 0.17
C LEU A 141 11.90 2.95 1.03
N TYR A 142 13.12 3.42 1.34
CA TYR A 142 13.32 4.58 2.20
C TYR A 142 12.91 5.87 1.48
N GLU A 143 13.20 5.97 0.19
CA GLU A 143 12.88 7.10 -0.68
C GLU A 143 11.36 7.30 -0.79
N GLY A 144 10.61 6.21 -0.99
CA GLY A 144 9.14 6.26 -0.99
C GLY A 144 8.56 6.60 0.40
N LEU A 145 9.11 6.02 1.46
CA LEU A 145 8.66 6.31 2.84
C LEU A 145 8.98 7.75 3.26
N ASP A 146 10.10 8.32 2.83
CA ASP A 146 10.46 9.72 3.09
C ASP A 146 9.58 10.68 2.29
N TRP A 147 9.29 10.37 1.02
CA TRP A 147 8.28 11.13 0.27
C TRP A 147 6.93 11.13 0.99
N LEU A 148 6.45 9.96 1.42
CA LEU A 148 5.16 9.83 2.10
C LEU A 148 5.17 10.56 3.44
N SER A 149 6.25 10.44 4.22
CA SER A 149 6.42 11.13 5.50
C SER A 149 6.29 12.64 5.35
N ASN A 150 6.94 13.22 4.34
CA ASN A 150 6.91 14.65 4.07
C ASN A 150 5.53 15.12 3.59
N ASN A 151 4.82 14.31 2.79
CA ASN A 151 3.51 14.67 2.25
C ASN A 151 2.35 14.45 3.24
N ILE A 152 2.49 13.53 4.21
CA ILE A 152 1.54 13.41 5.34
C ILE A 152 1.73 14.56 6.34
N ALA A 153 2.98 14.89 6.69
CA ALA A 153 3.27 15.94 7.69
C ALA A 153 2.80 17.34 7.25
N ASN A 154 2.80 17.63 5.95
CA ASN A 154 2.34 18.91 5.39
C ASN A 154 0.81 19.10 5.38
N LYS A 155 0.03 18.17 5.95
CA LYS A 155 -1.43 18.28 6.15
C LYS A 155 -1.85 18.53 7.61
N ALA A 156 -0.90 18.81 8.50
CA ALA A 156 -1.14 19.14 9.91
C ALA A 156 -1.21 20.65 10.16
#